data_AF-A0AAN5MHZ4-F1
#
_entry.id   AF-A0AAN5MHZ4-F1
#
_cell.length_a   1.000
_cell.length_b   1.000
_cell.length_c   1.000
_cell.angle_alpha   90.00
_cell.angle_beta   90.00
_cell.angle_gamma   90.00
#
_symmetry.space_group_name_H-M   'P 1'
#
loop_
_entity.id
_entity.type
_entity.pdbx_description
1 polymer ?
#
loop_
_entity_poly.entity_id
_entity_poly.type
_entity_poly.pdbx_seq_one_letter_code
_entity_poly.pdbx_strand_id
1 'polypeptide(L)'
;MRVFISAIVMMVLLSGCQSRMADVPVIRADLSPQTTEMAAQAFPVADGVSAPDGLRPCCAFGYDLRAKLGPVPVPFYTIGNVLTAGDLGEHVYNDSFWFGVADVIGLSNENLGIIYSRHGGFIDIAHVRDTADYTYYLFTQIYPHLGEARMLTLSDELSSRRIQFRRFTPPPDPAERYTLSVYLAARLAFRLAAWHEIAQWYGYHSVPGFSEEISAFTPEDLYSNLLGARLAITLLLQGHGGSVADFNRGMDGILPQALAQLDAQPAAVTRQMFDSIDGVWWDKRQRVPEKFLVLRRDYRVSDDRLPSQPPQETAAGMRLALPQHYRGWSLADLASFELWRTNSPGNLPVTALPFTEADFPALTAHAAAEDKKTAPVSVQRNQ
;
A
#
# COMPACT_ATOMS: atom_id res chain seq x y z
N MET A 1 0.54 27.17 60.13
CA MET A 1 -0.10 26.02 59.47
C MET A 1 -1.58 26.30 59.08
N ARG A 2 -1.89 27.47 58.53
CA ARG A 2 -3.21 27.82 57.96
C ARG A 2 -3.15 28.74 56.72
N VAL A 3 -1.95 29.15 56.29
CA VAL A 3 -1.76 30.05 55.12
C VAL A 3 -1.20 29.31 53.89
N PHE A 4 -0.69 28.08 54.06
CA PHE A 4 -0.13 27.29 52.95
C PHE A 4 -1.13 26.37 52.23
N ILE A 5 -2.36 26.25 52.73
CA ILE A 5 -3.38 25.35 52.15
C ILE A 5 -4.28 26.08 51.14
N SER A 6 -4.38 27.42 51.19
CA SER A 6 -5.21 28.19 50.25
C SER A 6 -4.55 28.42 48.88
N ALA A 7 -3.23 28.25 48.75
CA ALA A 7 -2.54 28.42 47.47
C ALA A 7 -2.64 27.20 46.55
N ILE A 8 -2.91 26.01 47.09
CA ILE A 8 -2.95 24.76 46.31
C ILE A 8 -4.36 24.49 45.74
N VAL A 9 -5.41 25.04 46.36
CA VAL A 9 -6.80 24.85 45.87
C VAL A 9 -7.14 25.79 44.70
N MET A 10 -6.41 26.90 44.54
CA MET A 10 -6.64 27.87 43.46
C MET A 10 -5.78 27.63 42.20
N MET A 11 -5.00 26.55 42.17
CA MET A 11 -4.20 26.16 41.00
C MET A 11 -4.77 24.91 40.28
N VAL A 12 -5.86 24.33 40.80
CA VAL A 12 -6.53 23.15 40.21
C VAL A 12 -7.82 23.52 39.45
N LEU A 13 -8.18 24.80 39.39
CA LEU A 13 -9.42 25.27 38.73
C LEU A 13 -9.23 26.07 37.42
N LEU A 14 -8.02 26.12 36.85
CA LEU A 14 -7.73 26.91 35.64
C LEU A 14 -6.89 26.19 34.58
N SER A 15 -7.09 24.87 34.39
CA SER A 15 -6.57 24.16 33.20
C SER A 15 -7.62 23.25 32.56
N GLY A 16 -8.89 23.61 32.68
CA GLY A 16 -9.98 23.06 31.89
C GLY A 16 -10.13 23.79 30.54
N CYS A 17 -9.03 24.03 29.83
CA CYS A 17 -9.16 24.23 28.39
C CYS A 17 -9.49 22.85 27.83
N GLN A 18 -10.79 22.56 27.75
CA GLN A 18 -11.29 21.62 26.75
C GLN A 18 -10.75 22.15 25.42
N SER A 19 -9.63 21.58 24.96
CA SER A 19 -9.34 21.51 23.55
C SER A 19 -10.55 20.84 22.95
N ARG A 20 -11.51 21.64 22.50
CA ARG A 20 -12.34 21.23 21.37
C ARG A 20 -11.30 20.82 20.35
N MET A 21 -11.13 19.50 20.17
CA MET A 21 -10.56 19.00 18.93
C MET A 21 -11.38 19.73 17.88
N ALA A 22 -10.76 20.69 17.19
CA ALA A 22 -11.43 21.35 16.08
C ALA A 22 -11.89 20.20 15.19
N ASP A 23 -13.19 20.19 14.84
CA ASP A 23 -13.72 19.19 13.92
C ASP A 23 -12.77 19.11 12.73
N VAL A 24 -12.03 18.01 12.63
CA VAL A 24 -11.14 17.78 11.49
C VAL A 24 -12.10 17.75 10.30
N PRO A 25 -11.97 18.66 9.33
CA PRO A 25 -12.86 18.65 8.17
C PRO A 25 -12.85 17.23 7.59
N VAL A 26 -14.04 16.65 7.43
CA VAL A 26 -14.17 15.27 6.96
C VAL A 26 -13.69 15.24 5.51
N ILE A 27 -12.46 14.77 5.32
CA ILE A 27 -11.87 14.55 4.00
C ILE A 27 -12.60 13.35 3.39
N ARG A 28 -13.28 13.58 2.26
CA ARG A 28 -13.90 12.51 1.50
C ARG A 28 -12.93 12.03 0.43
N ALA A 29 -12.60 10.75 0.46
CA ALA A 29 -11.86 10.11 -0.62
C ALA A 29 -12.59 10.25 -1.96
N ASP A 30 -11.87 10.64 -3.01
CA ASP A 30 -12.36 10.52 -4.39
C ASP A 30 -12.10 9.11 -4.90
N LEU A 31 -13.13 8.27 -4.89
CA LEU A 31 -13.09 6.91 -5.44
C LEU A 31 -13.79 6.82 -6.81
N SER A 32 -13.89 7.94 -7.54
CA SER A 32 -14.35 7.90 -8.92
C SER A 32 -13.39 7.09 -9.81
N PRO A 33 -13.87 6.46 -10.90
CA PRO A 33 -13.02 5.62 -11.76
C PRO A 33 -11.79 6.33 -12.33
N GLN A 34 -11.86 7.64 -12.51
CA GLN A 34 -10.76 8.50 -12.93
C GLN A 34 -10.82 9.76 -12.08
N THR A 35 -9.78 10.03 -11.29
CA THR A 35 -9.75 11.26 -10.50
C THR A 35 -9.64 12.49 -11.40
N THR A 36 -10.33 13.55 -11.00
CA THR A 36 -10.23 14.88 -11.61
C THR A 36 -9.84 15.93 -10.56
N GLU A 37 -9.42 15.49 -9.37
CA GLU A 37 -9.05 16.36 -8.26
C GLU A 37 -7.86 17.25 -8.65
N MET A 38 -7.92 18.52 -8.29
CA MET A 38 -6.83 19.47 -8.49
C MET A 38 -6.62 20.24 -7.20
N ALA A 39 -5.37 20.60 -6.92
CA ALA A 39 -5.08 21.48 -5.81
C ALA A 39 -5.69 22.86 -6.10
N ALA A 40 -6.33 23.49 -5.12
CA ALA A 40 -6.84 24.86 -5.26
C ALA A 40 -5.71 25.91 -5.27
N GLN A 41 -4.56 25.55 -4.69
CA GLN A 41 -3.37 26.36 -4.56
C GLN A 41 -2.15 25.46 -4.31
N ALA A 42 -0.95 26.01 -4.36
CA ALA A 42 0.22 25.33 -3.82
C ALA A 42 0.15 25.33 -2.28
N PHE A 43 0.21 24.16 -1.66
CA PHE A 43 0.27 24.01 -0.21
C PHE A 43 1.72 23.86 0.27
N PRO A 44 1.99 24.01 1.59
CA PRO A 44 3.28 23.63 2.16
C PRO A 44 3.62 22.17 1.87
N VAL A 45 4.92 21.90 1.67
CA VAL A 45 5.45 20.55 1.44
C VAL A 45 6.49 20.27 2.50
N ALA A 46 6.39 19.09 3.12
CA ALA A 46 7.35 18.65 4.13
C ALA A 46 8.76 18.53 3.55
N ASP A 47 9.75 18.83 4.37
CA ASP A 47 11.17 18.69 4.05
C ASP A 47 11.79 17.57 4.90
N GLY A 48 12.88 16.96 4.42
CA GLY A 48 13.64 15.96 5.15
C GLY A 48 12.89 14.65 5.44
N VAL A 49 11.80 14.36 4.72
CA VAL A 49 11.05 13.09 4.87
C VAL A 49 11.94 11.93 4.39
N SER A 50 12.19 10.96 5.27
CA SER A 50 12.95 9.75 4.93
C SER A 50 12.15 8.87 3.97
N ALA A 51 12.83 8.21 3.03
CA ALA A 51 12.21 7.17 2.21
C ALA A 51 11.62 6.09 3.12
N PRO A 52 10.45 5.51 2.78
CA PRO A 52 9.98 4.31 3.46
C PRO A 52 11.03 3.19 3.36
N ASP A 53 11.42 2.64 4.51
CA ASP A 53 12.51 1.65 4.64
C ASP A 53 11.92 0.31 5.10
N GLY A 54 11.79 -0.63 4.16
CA GLY A 54 11.00 -1.84 4.36
C GLY A 54 9.49 -1.58 4.16
N LEU A 55 8.76 -2.66 3.95
CA LEU A 55 7.30 -2.64 3.86
C LEU A 55 6.72 -3.20 5.15
N ARG A 56 5.49 -2.80 5.46
CA ARG A 56 4.72 -3.43 6.53
C ARG A 56 4.60 -4.93 6.20
N PRO A 57 4.62 -5.84 7.18
CA PRO A 57 4.47 -7.26 6.89
C PRO A 57 3.17 -7.50 6.11
N CYS A 58 3.27 -7.85 4.82
CA CYS A 58 2.10 -8.13 3.97
C CYS A 58 1.29 -9.27 4.59
N CYS A 59 -0.03 -9.11 4.65
CA CYS A 59 -0.87 -10.14 5.23
C CYS A 59 -1.02 -11.28 4.23
N ALA A 60 -0.64 -12.49 4.60
CA ALA A 60 -0.88 -13.63 3.71
C ALA A 60 -2.40 -13.78 3.45
N PHE A 61 -2.77 -13.93 2.18
CA PHE A 61 -4.18 -13.99 1.76
C PHE A 61 -4.91 -15.21 2.34
N GLY A 62 -5.86 -14.94 3.24
CA GLY A 62 -6.63 -15.94 4.00
C GLY A 62 -6.83 -15.49 5.45
N TYR A 63 -7.31 -16.40 6.31
CA TYR A 63 -7.47 -16.12 7.74
C TYR A 63 -7.22 -17.37 8.59
N ASP A 64 -6.97 -17.17 9.88
CA ASP A 64 -6.56 -18.20 10.85
C ASP A 64 -5.42 -19.08 10.32
N LEU A 65 -4.44 -18.41 9.70
CA LEU A 65 -3.39 -19.08 8.95
C LEU A 65 -2.46 -19.83 9.90
N ARG A 66 -2.31 -21.12 9.64
CA ARG A 66 -1.41 -21.98 10.42
C ARG A 66 0.04 -21.71 10.00
N ALA A 67 0.97 -21.82 10.94
CA ALA A 67 2.40 -21.65 10.65
C ALA A 67 3.18 -22.97 10.73
N LYS A 68 4.36 -22.98 10.10
CA LYS A 68 5.41 -23.99 10.30
C LYS A 68 6.79 -23.34 10.23
N LEU A 69 7.77 -23.97 10.88
CA LEU A 69 9.19 -23.63 10.77
C LEU A 69 9.91 -24.79 10.11
N GLY A 70 10.34 -24.60 8.86
CA GLY A 70 10.82 -25.69 8.01
C GLY A 70 9.75 -26.80 7.88
N PRO A 71 10.05 -28.06 8.23
CA PRO A 71 9.08 -29.15 8.16
C PRO A 71 8.16 -29.24 9.40
N VAL A 72 8.40 -28.45 10.46
CA VAL A 72 7.74 -28.63 11.76
C VAL A 72 6.54 -27.68 11.91
N PRO A 73 5.31 -28.19 12.06
CA PRO A 73 4.15 -27.36 12.40
C PRO A 73 4.33 -26.62 13.72
N VAL A 74 3.87 -25.36 13.81
CA VAL A 74 3.72 -24.66 15.09
C VAL A 74 2.31 -24.97 15.62
N PRO A 75 2.16 -25.81 16.66
CA PRO A 75 0.83 -26.17 17.17
C PRO A 75 0.21 -25.00 17.94
N PHE A 76 -1.12 -24.89 17.89
CA PHE A 76 -1.91 -23.89 18.62
C PHE A 76 -1.59 -22.42 18.31
N TYR A 77 -0.84 -22.16 17.22
CA TYR A 77 -0.56 -20.82 16.72
C TYR A 77 -1.23 -20.61 15.35
N THR A 78 -1.92 -19.49 15.21
CA THR A 78 -2.54 -19.03 13.97
C THR A 78 -2.32 -17.54 13.83
N ILE A 79 -2.09 -17.08 12.59
CA ILE A 79 -2.01 -15.67 12.26
C ILE A 79 -3.42 -15.18 11.93
N GLY A 80 -3.92 -14.22 12.71
CA GLY A 80 -5.20 -13.57 12.47
C GLY A 80 -5.04 -12.43 11.47
N ASN A 81 -5.64 -12.57 10.29
CA ASN A 81 -5.46 -11.62 9.18
C ASN A 81 -6.75 -10.86 8.83
N VAL A 82 -7.73 -10.81 9.74
CA VAL A 82 -9.02 -10.15 9.47
C VAL A 82 -9.24 -9.01 10.43
N LEU A 83 -9.44 -7.82 9.87
CA LEU A 83 -9.76 -6.59 10.61
C LEU A 83 -11.22 -6.18 10.47
N THR A 84 -11.58 -5.11 11.18
CA THR A 84 -12.81 -4.35 10.95
C THR A 84 -12.47 -2.90 10.68
N ALA A 85 -13.31 -2.19 9.93
CA ALA A 85 -13.07 -0.78 9.58
C ALA A 85 -13.00 0.15 10.81
N GLY A 86 -13.51 -0.28 11.97
CA GLY A 86 -13.44 0.47 13.23
C GLY A 86 -12.20 0.17 14.07
N ASP A 87 -11.31 -0.73 13.63
CA ASP A 87 -10.19 -1.26 14.41
C ASP A 87 -8.88 -1.24 13.60
N LEU A 88 -8.61 -0.11 12.94
CA LEU A 88 -7.41 0.07 12.09
C LEU A 88 -6.18 0.53 12.88
N GLY A 89 -6.35 1.03 14.10
CA GLY A 89 -5.30 1.74 14.83
C GLY A 89 -4.97 3.12 14.21
N GLU A 90 -3.93 3.77 14.74
CA GLU A 90 -3.42 5.06 14.24
C GLU A 90 -2.39 4.82 13.15
N HIS A 91 -2.46 5.55 12.03
CA HIS A 91 -1.45 5.48 10.99
C HIS A 91 -0.16 6.20 11.40
N VAL A 92 0.95 5.52 11.20
CA VAL A 92 2.32 5.93 11.45
C VAL A 92 3.10 5.81 10.14
N TYR A 93 3.38 6.94 9.51
CA TYR A 93 4.25 6.98 8.33
C TYR A 93 5.54 6.17 8.53
N ASN A 94 5.87 5.32 7.55
CA ASN A 94 7.09 4.52 7.52
C ASN A 94 7.27 3.63 8.77
N ASP A 95 6.17 3.03 9.22
CA ASP A 95 6.24 1.98 10.25
C ASP A 95 6.84 0.71 9.62
N SER A 96 8.14 0.50 9.88
CA SER A 96 8.93 -0.53 9.20
C SER A 96 8.97 -1.86 9.95
N PHE A 97 9.32 -2.92 9.23
CA PHE A 97 9.45 -4.32 9.66
C PHE A 97 10.07 -4.57 11.06
N TRP A 98 11.01 -3.73 11.54
CA TRP A 98 11.58 -3.87 12.89
C TRP A 98 10.58 -3.56 14.02
N PHE A 99 9.58 -2.72 13.76
CA PHE A 99 8.38 -2.56 14.57
C PHE A 99 7.27 -3.55 14.18
N GLY A 100 7.29 -4.14 12.99
CA GLY A 100 6.40 -5.26 12.60
C GLY A 100 6.58 -6.54 13.44
N VAL A 101 7.78 -6.79 13.99
CA VAL A 101 7.95 -7.83 15.04
C VAL A 101 7.17 -7.45 16.31
N ALA A 102 6.99 -6.15 16.58
CA ALA A 102 6.12 -5.60 17.62
C ALA A 102 4.63 -5.84 17.32
N ASP A 103 4.19 -5.76 16.06
CA ASP A 103 2.83 -6.15 15.62
C ASP A 103 2.53 -7.62 15.95
N VAL A 104 3.48 -8.51 15.63
CA VAL A 104 3.37 -9.96 15.90
C VAL A 104 3.29 -10.28 17.40
N ILE A 105 3.78 -9.38 18.27
CA ILE A 105 3.70 -9.47 19.74
C ILE A 105 2.65 -8.51 20.35
N GLY A 106 1.83 -7.83 19.53
CA GLY A 106 0.71 -6.99 19.98
C GLY A 106 1.12 -5.69 20.70
N LEU A 107 2.26 -5.09 20.34
CA LEU A 107 2.79 -3.87 20.96
C LEU A 107 2.74 -2.63 20.03
N SER A 108 2.05 -2.74 18.91
CA SER A 108 1.90 -1.65 17.95
C SER A 108 0.59 -0.88 18.12
N ASN A 109 0.62 0.38 17.71
CA ASN A 109 -0.56 1.23 17.63
C ASN A 109 -1.27 1.11 16.26
N GLU A 110 -0.64 0.42 15.29
CA GLU A 110 -1.22 0.09 13.98
C GLU A 110 -1.78 -1.34 13.98
N ASN A 111 -3.02 -1.50 13.52
CA ASN A 111 -3.56 -2.83 13.23
C ASN A 111 -3.48 -3.10 11.72
N LEU A 112 -2.88 -4.23 11.35
CA LEU A 112 -2.76 -4.71 9.97
C LEU A 112 -3.63 -5.95 9.74
N GLY A 113 -4.11 -6.12 8.51
CA GLY A 113 -4.98 -7.22 8.11
C GLY A 113 -5.88 -6.87 6.95
N ILE A 114 -6.74 -7.81 6.60
CA ILE A 114 -7.58 -7.77 5.41
C ILE A 114 -9.04 -7.51 5.81
N ILE A 115 -9.69 -6.64 5.05
CA ILE A 115 -11.11 -6.33 5.18
C ILE A 115 -11.79 -6.65 3.85
N TYR A 116 -12.91 -7.37 3.90
CA TYR A 116 -13.77 -7.50 2.73
C TYR A 116 -14.70 -6.30 2.62
N SER A 117 -14.82 -5.74 1.42
CA SER A 117 -15.76 -4.67 1.08
C SER A 117 -16.54 -5.06 -0.17
N ARG A 118 -17.82 -4.70 -0.22
CA ARG A 118 -18.68 -5.16 -1.32
C ARG A 118 -18.28 -4.56 -2.65
N HIS A 119 -17.79 -3.33 -2.66
CA HIS A 119 -17.36 -2.65 -3.86
C HIS A 119 -15.85 -2.72 -4.12
N GLY A 120 -15.02 -2.98 -3.12
CA GLY A 120 -13.56 -3.06 -3.26
C GLY A 120 -12.98 -4.47 -3.21
N GLY A 121 -13.81 -5.50 -2.99
CA GLY A 121 -13.31 -6.85 -2.76
C GLY A 121 -12.53 -6.95 -1.44
N PHE A 122 -11.54 -7.83 -1.39
CA PHE A 122 -10.59 -7.86 -0.28
C PHE A 122 -9.64 -6.66 -0.37
N ILE A 123 -9.38 -6.01 0.77
CA ILE A 123 -8.50 -4.86 0.91
C ILE A 123 -7.46 -5.19 1.99
N ASP A 124 -6.18 -5.24 1.63
CA ASP A 124 -5.08 -5.32 2.58
C ASP A 124 -4.68 -3.91 3.02
N ILE A 125 -4.81 -3.63 4.32
CA ILE A 125 -4.52 -2.32 4.91
C ILE A 125 -3.02 -1.97 4.86
N ALA A 126 -2.12 -2.97 4.90
CA ALA A 126 -0.69 -2.73 4.76
C ALA A 126 -0.36 -2.13 3.39
N HIS A 127 -0.86 -2.74 2.32
CA HIS A 127 -0.67 -2.24 0.95
C HIS A 127 -1.26 -0.84 0.72
N VAL A 128 -2.42 -0.56 1.33
CA VAL A 128 -3.02 0.79 1.28
C VAL A 128 -2.10 1.81 1.93
N ARG A 129 -1.58 1.52 3.13
CA ARG A 129 -0.71 2.44 3.88
C ARG A 129 0.65 2.61 3.21
N ASP A 130 1.30 1.52 2.80
CA ASP A 130 2.63 1.55 2.20
C ASP A 130 2.66 2.34 0.89
N THR A 131 1.66 2.15 0.02
CA THR A 131 1.58 2.94 -1.22
C THR A 131 1.21 4.40 -0.96
N ALA A 132 0.41 4.69 0.08
CA ALA A 132 0.13 6.06 0.48
C ALA A 132 1.41 6.77 0.99
N ASP A 133 2.20 6.09 1.83
CA ASP A 133 3.48 6.57 2.36
C ASP A 133 4.47 6.85 1.23
N TYR A 134 4.65 5.92 0.29
CA TYR A 134 5.51 6.16 -0.88
C TYR A 134 5.01 7.29 -1.75
N THR A 135 3.69 7.47 -1.91
CA THR A 135 3.12 8.60 -2.66
C THR A 135 3.47 9.92 -2.00
N TYR A 136 3.32 10.02 -0.68
CA TYR A 136 3.70 11.20 0.08
C TYR A 136 5.21 11.47 0.01
N TYR A 137 6.04 10.46 0.26
CA TYR A 137 7.49 10.57 0.15
C TYR A 137 7.90 11.11 -1.22
N LEU A 138 7.48 10.45 -2.29
CA LEU A 138 7.86 10.84 -3.65
C LEU A 138 7.36 12.25 -3.97
N PHE A 139 6.19 12.64 -3.49
CA PHE A 139 5.70 14.02 -3.65
C PHE A 139 6.65 15.04 -3.02
N THR A 140 7.16 14.79 -1.80
CA THR A 140 8.16 15.68 -1.16
C THR A 140 9.48 15.76 -1.93
N GLN A 141 9.86 14.69 -2.63
CA GLN A 141 11.06 14.68 -3.48
C GLN A 141 10.84 15.35 -4.85
N ILE A 142 9.62 15.31 -5.37
CA ILE A 142 9.27 15.76 -6.72
C ILE A 142 8.94 17.24 -6.74
N TYR A 143 8.06 17.72 -5.86
CA TYR A 143 7.53 19.09 -5.97
C TYR A 143 8.60 20.19 -5.93
N PRO A 144 9.60 20.16 -5.01
CA PRO A 144 10.65 21.18 -4.97
C PRO A 144 11.54 21.21 -6.21
N HIS A 145 11.62 20.10 -6.95
CA HIS A 145 12.52 19.89 -8.09
C HIS A 145 11.79 19.62 -9.41
N LEU A 146 10.49 19.91 -9.47
CA LEU A 146 9.67 19.59 -10.64
C LEU A 146 10.24 20.27 -11.89
N GLY A 147 10.52 19.47 -12.93
CA GLY A 147 11.12 19.96 -14.18
C GLY A 147 12.64 19.80 -14.27
N GLU A 148 13.31 19.44 -13.18
CA GLU A 148 14.75 19.19 -13.17
C GLU A 148 15.08 17.75 -13.60
N ALA A 149 16.14 17.59 -14.40
CA ALA A 149 16.69 16.25 -14.65
C ALA A 149 17.49 15.82 -13.42
N ARG A 150 17.08 14.72 -12.79
CA ARG A 150 17.73 14.17 -11.60
C ARG A 150 17.44 12.68 -11.47
N MET A 151 18.22 12.01 -10.65
CA MET A 151 18.04 10.61 -10.31
C MET A 151 17.78 10.49 -8.81
N LEU A 152 16.76 9.72 -8.44
CA LEU A 152 16.50 9.31 -7.07
C LEU A 152 16.77 7.81 -6.93
N THR A 153 17.71 7.44 -6.06
CA THR A 153 17.96 6.04 -5.70
C THR A 153 17.13 5.67 -4.49
N LEU A 154 16.48 4.51 -4.54
CA LEU A 154 15.75 3.90 -3.42
C LEU A 154 16.54 2.68 -2.92
N SER A 155 16.17 2.14 -1.75
CA SER A 155 16.78 0.90 -1.24
C SER A 155 16.63 -0.25 -2.24
N ASP A 156 17.56 -1.19 -2.23
CA ASP A 156 17.56 -2.31 -3.17
C ASP A 156 16.42 -3.30 -2.88
N GLU A 157 15.88 -3.89 -3.94
CA GLU A 157 14.84 -4.92 -3.87
C GLU A 157 15.00 -5.88 -5.04
N LEU A 158 15.92 -6.84 -4.89
CA LEU A 158 16.61 -7.63 -5.94
C LEU A 158 17.41 -6.80 -6.95
N SER A 159 16.86 -5.66 -7.39
CA SER A 159 17.46 -4.69 -8.27
C SER A 159 17.67 -3.36 -7.55
N SER A 160 18.63 -2.58 -8.02
CA SER A 160 18.82 -1.20 -7.57
C SER A 160 17.72 -0.36 -8.20
N ARG A 161 16.80 0.11 -7.36
CA ARG A 161 15.61 0.88 -7.73
C ARG A 161 15.98 2.34 -7.95
N ARG A 162 15.76 2.86 -9.16
CA ARG A 162 16.08 4.25 -9.52
C ARG A 162 14.90 4.90 -10.23
N ILE A 163 14.62 6.15 -9.87
CA ILE A 163 13.68 6.99 -10.59
C ILE A 163 14.47 8.06 -11.34
N GLN A 164 14.42 8.03 -12.67
CA GLN A 164 15.02 9.06 -13.52
C GLN A 164 13.98 10.10 -13.87
N PHE A 165 14.14 11.31 -13.34
CA PHE A 165 13.34 12.47 -13.70
C PHE A 165 13.93 13.15 -14.93
N ARG A 166 13.07 13.50 -15.89
CA ARG A 166 13.49 14.15 -17.13
C ARG A 166 13.30 15.66 -17.01
N ARG A 167 14.17 16.42 -17.69
CA ARG A 167 14.05 17.88 -17.75
C ARG A 167 12.84 18.26 -18.59
N PHE A 168 11.98 19.13 -18.07
CA PHE A 168 10.90 19.77 -18.82
C PHE A 168 10.57 21.14 -18.22
N THR A 169 9.73 21.92 -18.89
CA THR A 169 9.22 23.19 -18.35
C THR A 169 7.90 22.91 -17.63
N PRO A 170 7.82 23.05 -16.29
CA PRO A 170 6.57 22.89 -15.55
C PRO A 170 5.54 23.96 -15.91
N PRO A 171 4.24 23.73 -15.64
CA PRO A 171 3.23 24.78 -15.75
C PRO A 171 3.62 26.02 -14.93
N PRO A 172 3.30 27.24 -15.38
CA PRO A 172 3.62 28.46 -14.63
C PRO A 172 2.72 28.62 -13.39
N ASP A 173 1.51 28.06 -13.42
CA ASP A 173 0.57 28.14 -12.30
C ASP A 173 1.01 27.24 -11.12
N PRO A 174 1.14 27.77 -9.89
CA PRO A 174 1.58 26.99 -8.74
C PRO A 174 0.65 25.81 -8.38
N ALA A 175 -0.66 25.97 -8.55
CA ALA A 175 -1.62 24.91 -8.24
C ALA A 175 -1.54 23.77 -9.27
N GLU A 176 -1.33 24.10 -10.54
CA GLU A 176 -1.06 23.12 -11.59
C GLU A 176 0.26 22.38 -11.38
N ARG A 177 1.33 23.08 -10.98
CA ARG A 177 2.61 22.43 -10.61
C ARG A 177 2.43 21.44 -9.48
N TYR A 178 1.72 21.87 -8.44
CA TYR A 178 1.44 21.04 -7.27
C TYR A 178 0.65 19.78 -7.65
N THR A 179 -0.42 19.95 -8.44
CA THR A 179 -1.24 18.83 -8.92
C THR A 179 -0.44 17.85 -9.77
N LEU A 180 0.38 18.35 -10.71
CA LEU A 180 1.24 17.52 -11.54
C LEU A 180 2.24 16.71 -10.71
N SER A 181 2.83 17.30 -9.67
CA SER A 181 3.74 16.60 -8.75
C SER A 181 3.04 15.48 -7.99
N VAL A 182 1.83 15.72 -7.47
CA VAL A 182 1.05 14.69 -6.74
C VAL A 182 0.71 13.52 -7.66
N TYR A 183 0.22 13.80 -8.87
CA TYR A 183 -0.12 12.74 -9.83
C TYR A 183 1.12 11.93 -10.24
N LEU A 184 2.25 12.59 -10.50
CA LEU A 184 3.50 11.91 -10.83
C LEU A 184 3.99 11.03 -9.68
N ALA A 185 3.89 11.53 -8.43
CA ALA A 185 4.26 10.78 -7.24
C ALA A 185 3.41 9.51 -7.05
N ALA A 186 2.09 9.64 -7.17
CA ALA A 186 1.16 8.50 -7.03
C ALA A 186 1.39 7.43 -8.11
N ARG A 187 1.63 7.85 -9.35
CA ARG A 187 1.99 6.95 -10.45
C ARG A 187 3.25 6.15 -10.11
N LEU A 188 4.32 6.84 -9.69
CA LEU A 188 5.59 6.21 -9.37
C LEU A 188 5.49 5.29 -8.15
N ALA A 189 4.76 5.69 -7.10
CA ALA A 189 4.51 4.86 -5.91
C ALA A 189 3.82 3.55 -6.27
N PHE A 190 2.79 3.60 -7.12
CA PHE A 190 2.14 2.38 -7.61
C PHE A 190 3.08 1.48 -8.42
N ARG A 191 4.03 2.05 -9.17
CA ARG A 191 5.06 1.25 -9.88
C ARG A 191 6.06 0.61 -8.94
N LEU A 192 6.39 1.26 -7.82
CA LEU A 192 7.17 0.64 -6.76
C LEU A 192 6.43 -0.55 -6.15
N ALA A 193 5.13 -0.39 -5.84
CA ALA A 193 4.30 -1.48 -5.35
C ALA A 193 4.18 -2.64 -6.36
N ALA A 194 3.97 -2.35 -7.65
CA ALA A 194 3.96 -3.38 -8.69
C ALA A 194 5.29 -4.12 -8.82
N TRP A 195 6.42 -3.43 -8.61
CA TRP A 195 7.72 -4.09 -8.54
C TRP A 195 7.89 -4.95 -7.29
N HIS A 196 7.35 -4.55 -6.14
CA HIS A 196 7.39 -5.35 -4.93
C HIS A 196 6.82 -6.76 -5.17
N GLU A 197 5.63 -6.83 -5.77
CA GLU A 197 5.00 -8.11 -6.14
C GLU A 197 5.88 -8.96 -7.08
N ILE A 198 6.47 -8.31 -8.09
CA ILE A 198 7.38 -8.97 -9.02
C ILE A 198 8.60 -9.50 -8.26
N ALA A 199 9.23 -8.66 -7.45
CA ALA A 199 10.46 -8.98 -6.74
C ALA A 199 10.23 -10.13 -5.74
N GLN A 200 9.16 -10.10 -4.96
CA GLN A 200 8.77 -11.17 -4.04
C GLN A 200 8.62 -12.50 -4.77
N TRP A 201 7.92 -12.51 -5.91
CA TRP A 201 7.78 -13.73 -6.71
C TRP A 201 9.13 -14.27 -7.21
N TYR A 202 10.06 -13.38 -7.58
CA TYR A 202 11.42 -13.74 -8.01
C TYR A 202 12.40 -14.01 -6.85
N GLY A 203 11.89 -14.15 -5.61
CA GLY A 203 12.65 -14.60 -4.45
C GLY A 203 13.18 -13.49 -3.55
N TYR A 204 12.67 -12.26 -3.69
CA TYR A 204 12.90 -11.21 -2.69
C TYR A 204 12.34 -11.67 -1.34
N HIS A 205 13.04 -11.30 -0.28
CA HIS A 205 12.63 -11.51 1.09
C HIS A 205 13.31 -10.47 1.98
N SER A 206 12.53 -9.80 2.81
CA SER A 206 12.99 -8.81 3.78
C SER A 206 13.74 -9.47 4.94
N VAL A 207 13.40 -10.72 5.25
CA VAL A 207 14.06 -11.53 6.29
C VAL A 207 14.77 -12.73 5.66
N PRO A 208 16.10 -12.82 5.77
CA PRO A 208 16.86 -13.97 5.28
C PRO A 208 16.28 -15.31 5.78
N GLY A 209 15.92 -16.18 4.84
CA GLY A 209 15.40 -17.52 5.14
C GLY A 209 13.89 -17.62 5.31
N PHE A 210 13.14 -16.52 5.24
CA PHE A 210 11.67 -16.53 5.20
C PHE A 210 11.19 -16.10 3.82
N SER A 211 10.61 -17.04 3.07
CA SER A 211 10.08 -16.73 1.74
C SER A 211 8.84 -15.85 1.86
N GLU A 212 8.80 -14.78 1.06
CA GLU A 212 7.64 -13.91 0.90
C GLU A 212 6.83 -14.25 -0.37
N GLU A 213 7.21 -15.29 -1.12
CA GLU A 213 6.51 -15.70 -2.35
C GLU A 213 5.03 -16.02 -2.12
N ILE A 214 4.64 -16.34 -0.88
CA ILE A 214 3.23 -16.55 -0.50
C ILE A 214 2.39 -15.30 -0.75
N SER A 215 2.94 -14.10 -0.51
CA SER A 215 2.26 -12.81 -0.60
C SER A 215 2.35 -12.15 -1.98
N ALA A 216 3.14 -12.69 -2.92
CA ALA A 216 3.33 -12.06 -4.23
C ALA A 216 2.12 -12.21 -5.17
N PHE A 217 1.52 -11.13 -5.67
CA PHE A 217 0.38 -11.16 -6.60
C PHE A 217 -0.88 -11.86 -6.06
N THR A 218 -1.14 -11.76 -4.76
CA THR A 218 -2.45 -12.13 -4.23
C THR A 218 -3.56 -11.23 -4.82
N PRO A 219 -4.83 -11.69 -4.83
CA PRO A 219 -5.89 -11.04 -5.61
C PRO A 219 -6.21 -9.60 -5.20
N GLU A 220 -5.86 -9.18 -3.99
CA GLU A 220 -6.12 -7.87 -3.40
C GLU A 220 -4.99 -6.87 -3.60
N ASP A 221 -3.74 -7.32 -3.79
CA ASP A 221 -2.55 -6.49 -3.58
C ASP A 221 -2.61 -5.20 -4.38
N LEU A 222 -2.68 -5.31 -5.70
CA LEU A 222 -2.59 -4.14 -6.56
C LEU A 222 -3.87 -3.30 -6.58
N TYR A 223 -5.02 -3.83 -6.14
CA TYR A 223 -6.18 -2.96 -5.90
C TYR A 223 -6.01 -2.16 -4.59
N SER A 224 -5.47 -2.79 -3.55
CA SER A 224 -5.17 -2.17 -2.25
C SER A 224 -4.08 -1.09 -2.38
N ASN A 225 -3.00 -1.38 -3.11
CA ASN A 225 -1.96 -0.42 -3.45
C ASN A 225 -2.54 0.77 -4.24
N LEU A 226 -3.40 0.51 -5.23
CA LEU A 226 -4.07 1.56 -6.01
C LEU A 226 -4.98 2.44 -5.14
N LEU A 227 -5.72 1.84 -4.21
CA LEU A 227 -6.51 2.58 -3.23
C LEU A 227 -5.61 3.50 -2.40
N GLY A 228 -4.49 3.00 -1.87
CA GLY A 228 -3.50 3.80 -1.14
C GLY A 228 -3.01 5.03 -1.91
N ALA A 229 -2.61 4.84 -3.17
CA ALA A 229 -2.21 5.94 -4.05
C ALA A 229 -3.34 6.98 -4.24
N ARG A 230 -4.59 6.53 -4.42
CA ARG A 230 -5.76 7.42 -4.58
C ARG A 230 -6.07 8.20 -3.31
N LEU A 231 -5.98 7.60 -2.14
CA LEU A 231 -6.17 8.30 -0.86
C LEU A 231 -5.10 9.36 -0.65
N ALA A 232 -3.83 9.04 -0.94
CA ALA A 232 -2.74 10.01 -0.86
C ALA A 232 -2.92 11.17 -1.86
N ILE A 233 -3.43 10.92 -3.08
CA ILE A 233 -3.78 12.01 -4.01
C ILE A 233 -4.76 12.99 -3.35
N THR A 234 -5.89 12.49 -2.84
CA THR A 234 -6.90 13.33 -2.19
C THR A 234 -6.29 14.13 -1.03
N LEU A 235 -5.54 13.48 -0.14
CA LEU A 235 -4.91 14.13 1.02
C LEU A 235 -3.94 15.25 0.61
N LEU A 236 -3.03 14.96 -0.32
CA LEU A 236 -1.99 15.91 -0.73
C LEU A 236 -2.60 17.13 -1.44
N LEU A 237 -3.60 16.92 -2.30
CA LEU A 237 -4.31 17.99 -3.01
C LEU A 237 -5.20 18.84 -2.08
N GLN A 238 -5.54 18.32 -0.90
CA GLN A 238 -6.23 19.06 0.17
C GLN A 238 -5.27 19.67 1.21
N GLY A 239 -3.95 19.58 1.00
CA GLY A 239 -2.95 20.26 1.80
C GLY A 239 -2.41 19.48 3.00
N HIS A 240 -2.62 18.17 3.06
CA HIS A 240 -2.11 17.31 4.14
C HIS A 240 -0.65 16.84 3.94
N GLY A 241 0.10 17.46 3.02
CA GLY A 241 1.50 17.13 2.72
C GLY A 241 2.54 18.02 3.43
N GLY A 242 2.12 18.91 4.33
CA GLY A 242 2.99 19.90 4.96
C GLY A 242 3.90 19.35 6.07
N SER A 243 3.52 18.23 6.69
CA SER A 243 4.33 17.53 7.68
C SER A 243 3.91 16.06 7.80
N VAL A 244 4.79 15.20 8.31
CA VAL A 244 4.47 13.78 8.56
C VAL A 244 3.27 13.65 9.51
N ALA A 245 3.20 14.50 10.54
CA ALA A 245 2.08 14.48 11.48
C ALA A 245 0.74 14.87 10.82
N ASP A 246 0.75 15.80 9.86
CA ASP A 246 -0.46 16.19 9.12
C ASP A 246 -0.92 15.09 8.16
N PHE A 247 0.04 14.43 7.50
CA PHE A 247 -0.21 13.30 6.63
C PHE A 247 -0.82 12.13 7.42
N ASN A 248 -0.25 11.79 8.59
CA ASN A 248 -0.77 10.74 9.46
C ASN A 248 -2.21 10.99 9.88
N ARG A 249 -2.50 12.20 10.40
CA ARG A 249 -3.88 12.57 10.76
C ARG A 249 -4.83 12.56 9.56
N GLY A 250 -4.32 12.87 8.37
CA GLY A 250 -5.06 12.73 7.12
C GLY A 250 -5.43 11.28 6.84
N MET A 251 -4.47 10.36 6.95
CA MET A 251 -4.67 8.92 6.76
C MET A 251 -5.67 8.34 7.78
N ASP A 252 -5.57 8.73 9.05
CA ASP A 252 -6.51 8.34 10.12
C ASP A 252 -7.96 8.75 9.78
N GLY A 253 -8.12 9.92 9.16
CA GLY A 253 -9.43 10.43 8.77
C GLY A 253 -9.97 9.80 7.48
N ILE A 254 -9.15 9.71 6.43
CA ILE A 254 -9.62 9.35 5.08
C ILE A 254 -9.81 7.85 4.89
N LEU A 255 -8.99 7.01 5.52
CA LEU A 255 -9.03 5.56 5.30
C LEU A 255 -10.36 4.93 5.78
N PRO A 256 -10.86 5.21 7.00
CA PRO A 256 -12.18 4.74 7.42
C PRO A 256 -13.30 5.23 6.50
N GLN A 257 -13.22 6.47 6.01
CA GLN A 257 -14.20 7.03 5.07
C GLN A 257 -14.19 6.29 3.73
N ALA A 258 -13.00 5.97 3.21
CA ALA A 258 -12.86 5.20 1.98
C ALA A 258 -13.42 3.78 2.13
N LEU A 259 -13.12 3.10 3.24
CA LEU A 259 -13.68 1.78 3.55
C LEU A 259 -15.20 1.82 3.67
N ALA A 260 -15.76 2.87 4.29
CA ALA A 260 -17.20 3.07 4.35
C ALA A 260 -17.81 3.28 2.94
N GLN A 261 -17.17 4.07 2.07
CA GLN A 261 -17.59 4.26 0.68
C GLN A 261 -17.53 2.97 -0.16
N LEU A 262 -16.57 2.08 0.13
CA LEU A 262 -16.44 0.76 -0.49
C LEU A 262 -17.43 -0.28 0.08
N ASP A 263 -18.24 0.10 1.07
CA ASP A 263 -19.13 -0.78 1.81
C ASP A 263 -18.36 -1.94 2.48
N ALA A 264 -17.36 -1.57 3.30
CA ALA A 264 -16.59 -2.48 4.13
C ALA A 264 -17.49 -3.26 5.09
N GLN A 265 -17.30 -4.57 5.10
CA GLN A 265 -18.13 -5.50 5.85
C GLN A 265 -17.51 -5.85 7.21
N PRO A 266 -18.32 -6.32 8.18
CA PRO A 266 -17.80 -6.84 9.44
C PRO A 266 -16.86 -8.04 9.24
N ALA A 267 -15.94 -8.26 10.19
CA ALA A 267 -14.95 -9.35 10.15
C ALA A 267 -15.56 -10.74 9.88
N ALA A 268 -16.76 -11.02 10.40
CA ALA A 268 -17.46 -12.28 10.15
C ALA A 268 -17.77 -12.51 8.67
N VAL A 269 -18.13 -11.44 7.94
CA VAL A 269 -18.38 -11.49 6.49
C VAL A 269 -17.06 -11.63 5.74
N THR A 270 -15.99 -10.97 6.16
CA THR A 270 -14.65 -11.18 5.58
C THR A 270 -14.24 -12.65 5.65
N ARG A 271 -14.40 -13.29 6.82
CA ARG A 271 -14.14 -14.74 6.98
C ARG A 271 -15.04 -15.60 6.10
N GLN A 272 -16.33 -15.28 6.02
CA GLN A 272 -17.27 -15.98 5.14
C GLN A 272 -16.86 -15.87 3.67
N MET A 273 -16.41 -14.69 3.23
CA MET A 273 -15.95 -14.48 1.86
C MET A 273 -14.67 -15.26 1.59
N PHE A 274 -13.72 -15.32 2.54
CA PHE A 274 -12.58 -16.21 2.44
C PHE A 274 -12.99 -17.69 2.35
N ASP A 275 -13.88 -18.16 3.21
CA ASP A 275 -14.42 -19.53 3.16
C ASP A 275 -15.05 -19.86 1.79
N SER A 276 -15.72 -18.88 1.16
CA SER A 276 -16.38 -19.06 -0.14
C SER A 276 -15.42 -19.31 -1.30
N ILE A 277 -14.14 -18.98 -1.12
CA ILE A 277 -13.06 -19.12 -2.11
C ILE A 277 -11.94 -20.08 -1.64
N ASP A 278 -12.09 -20.72 -0.49
CA ASP A 278 -11.19 -21.78 0.02
C ASP A 278 -11.18 -22.99 -0.93
N GLY A 279 -9.99 -23.54 -1.14
CA GLY A 279 -9.71 -24.60 -2.13
C GLY A 279 -9.71 -24.13 -3.59
N VAL A 280 -10.02 -22.87 -3.88
CA VAL A 280 -10.00 -22.29 -5.24
C VAL A 280 -8.95 -21.20 -5.38
N TRP A 281 -8.97 -20.22 -4.49
CA TRP A 281 -8.04 -19.08 -4.49
C TRP A 281 -6.98 -19.17 -3.41
N TRP A 282 -7.31 -19.78 -2.28
CA TRP A 282 -6.37 -20.10 -1.21
C TRP A 282 -6.71 -21.46 -0.59
N ASP A 283 -5.81 -22.07 0.19
CA ASP A 283 -6.02 -23.36 0.85
C ASP A 283 -5.76 -23.26 2.36
N LYS A 284 -6.82 -23.26 3.16
CA LYS A 284 -6.73 -23.17 4.63
C LYS A 284 -6.01 -24.34 5.31
N ARG A 285 -5.74 -25.42 4.57
CA ARG A 285 -5.00 -26.60 5.08
C ARG A 285 -3.49 -26.40 4.99
N GLN A 286 -3.04 -25.51 4.11
CA GLN A 286 -1.63 -25.15 4.00
C GLN A 286 -1.19 -24.32 5.21
N ARG A 287 0.13 -24.13 5.31
CA ARG A 287 0.75 -23.39 6.40
C ARG A 287 1.67 -22.33 5.82
N VAL A 288 1.71 -21.15 6.41
CA VAL A 288 2.75 -20.15 6.11
C VAL A 288 4.13 -20.75 6.44
N PRO A 289 5.15 -20.60 5.56
CA PRO A 289 5.20 -19.78 4.35
C PRO A 289 5.03 -20.56 3.03
N GLU A 290 4.18 -21.60 2.97
CA GLU A 290 3.97 -22.34 1.72
C GLU A 290 3.41 -21.44 0.61
N LYS A 291 4.16 -21.28 -0.48
CA LYS A 291 3.77 -20.45 -1.65
C LYS A 291 2.35 -20.73 -2.12
N PHE A 292 2.01 -22.01 -2.28
CA PHE A 292 0.69 -22.43 -2.78
C PHE A 292 -0.38 -22.52 -1.69
N LEU A 293 -0.19 -21.86 -0.55
CA LEU A 293 -1.33 -21.43 0.28
C LEU A 293 -2.23 -20.51 -0.53
N VAL A 294 -1.66 -19.64 -1.36
CA VAL A 294 -2.38 -18.87 -2.38
C VAL A 294 -2.32 -19.67 -3.70
N LEU A 295 -3.47 -20.18 -4.12
CA LEU A 295 -3.61 -21.12 -5.24
C LEU A 295 -3.73 -20.39 -6.58
N ARG A 296 -4.27 -19.18 -6.58
CA ARG A 296 -4.47 -18.33 -7.77
C ARG A 296 -4.03 -16.92 -7.46
N ARG A 297 -3.38 -16.30 -8.44
CA ARG A 297 -2.72 -15.00 -8.33
C ARG A 297 -3.21 -14.06 -9.44
N ASP A 298 -3.21 -12.75 -9.18
CA ASP A 298 -3.55 -11.72 -10.16
C ASP A 298 -2.30 -10.99 -10.67
N TYR A 299 -1.70 -11.53 -11.74
CA TYR A 299 -0.48 -11.01 -12.34
C TYR A 299 -0.66 -9.71 -13.14
N ARG A 300 -1.86 -9.12 -13.18
CA ARG A 300 -2.09 -7.85 -13.90
C ARG A 300 -1.47 -6.71 -13.11
N VAL A 301 -0.57 -5.94 -13.73
CA VAL A 301 0.13 -4.80 -13.10
C VAL A 301 -0.38 -3.42 -13.52
N SER A 302 -1.53 -3.36 -14.19
CA SER A 302 -2.13 -2.08 -14.59
C SER A 302 -2.66 -1.31 -13.39
N ASP A 303 -2.48 0.01 -13.42
CA ASP A 303 -3.03 1.00 -12.49
C ASP A 303 -4.44 1.45 -12.88
N ASP A 304 -5.11 0.71 -13.75
CA ASP A 304 -6.50 0.86 -14.11
C ASP A 304 -7.17 -0.51 -13.98
N ARG A 305 -7.94 -0.71 -12.91
CA ARG A 305 -8.47 -2.04 -12.59
C ARG A 305 -9.75 -2.02 -11.78
N LEU A 306 -10.47 -3.12 -11.91
CA LEU A 306 -11.53 -3.52 -10.99
C LEU A 306 -10.93 -4.37 -9.87
N PRO A 307 -11.57 -4.39 -8.68
CA PRO A 307 -11.17 -5.26 -7.59
C PRO A 307 -11.43 -6.73 -7.94
N SER A 308 -10.75 -7.63 -7.23
CA SER A 308 -11.10 -9.05 -7.23
C SER A 308 -12.26 -9.29 -6.26
N GLN A 309 -13.38 -9.78 -6.77
CA GLN A 309 -14.57 -10.09 -5.97
C GLN A 309 -14.88 -11.59 -6.06
N PRO A 310 -15.23 -12.26 -4.93
CA PRO A 310 -15.75 -13.62 -4.95
C PRO A 310 -16.97 -13.77 -5.87
N PRO A 311 -17.20 -14.95 -6.48
CA PRO A 311 -18.33 -15.17 -7.38
C PRO A 311 -19.72 -14.91 -6.77
N GLN A 312 -19.84 -14.96 -5.45
CA GLN A 312 -21.09 -14.75 -4.72
C GLN A 312 -21.39 -13.27 -4.48
N GLU A 313 -20.43 -12.37 -4.73
CA GLU A 313 -20.68 -10.93 -4.64
C GLU A 313 -21.52 -10.46 -5.83
N THR A 314 -22.47 -9.58 -5.53
CA THR A 314 -23.47 -9.06 -6.47
C THR A 314 -23.36 -7.56 -6.68
N ALA A 315 -22.68 -6.85 -5.78
CA ALA A 315 -22.37 -5.44 -5.93
C ALA A 315 -21.34 -5.25 -7.05
N ALA A 316 -21.55 -4.21 -7.87
CA ALA A 316 -20.57 -3.83 -8.87
C ALA A 316 -19.26 -3.39 -8.20
N GLY A 317 -18.15 -3.97 -8.64
CA GLY A 317 -16.82 -3.52 -8.22
C GLY A 317 -16.57 -2.07 -8.61
N MET A 318 -15.99 -1.31 -7.69
CA MET A 318 -15.59 0.07 -7.91
C MET A 318 -14.27 0.09 -8.65
N ARG A 319 -14.30 0.51 -9.91
CA ARG A 319 -13.08 0.66 -10.71
C ARG A 319 -12.26 1.81 -10.14
N LEU A 320 -10.95 1.63 -10.03
CA LEU A 320 -10.01 2.70 -9.72
C LEU A 320 -9.00 2.82 -10.86
N ALA A 321 -8.53 4.05 -11.11
CA ALA A 321 -7.42 4.28 -12.01
C ALA A 321 -6.55 5.47 -11.59
N LEU A 322 -5.27 5.46 -11.95
CA LEU A 322 -4.40 6.65 -11.84
C LEU A 322 -4.42 7.50 -13.12
N PRO A 323 -4.30 8.83 -12.99
CA PRO A 323 -4.14 9.71 -14.14
C PRO A 323 -2.92 9.33 -14.96
N GLN A 324 -3.08 9.15 -16.27
CA GLN A 324 -1.94 8.96 -17.18
C GLN A 324 -1.41 10.29 -17.74
N HIS A 325 -2.27 11.32 -17.73
CA HIS A 325 -1.98 12.64 -18.26
C HIS A 325 -2.49 13.73 -17.32
N TYR A 326 -1.86 14.90 -17.38
CA TYR A 326 -2.36 16.12 -16.76
C TYR A 326 -2.09 17.30 -17.68
N ARG A 327 -3.12 18.08 -18.06
CA ARG A 327 -2.99 19.34 -18.84
C ARG A 327 -2.03 19.26 -20.07
N GLY A 328 -1.91 18.09 -20.69
CA GLY A 328 -1.05 17.84 -21.85
C GLY A 328 0.28 17.14 -21.56
N TRP A 329 0.70 17.03 -20.30
CA TRP A 329 1.85 16.23 -19.89
C TRP A 329 1.46 14.76 -19.74
N SER A 330 2.12 13.86 -20.47
CA SER A 330 2.13 12.43 -20.18
C SER A 330 3.04 12.17 -18.98
N LEU A 331 2.51 11.57 -17.91
CA LEU A 331 3.30 11.35 -16.69
C LEU A 331 4.47 10.37 -16.93
N ALA A 332 4.32 9.44 -17.87
CA ALA A 332 5.38 8.49 -18.25
C ALA A 332 6.58 9.18 -18.93
N ASP A 333 6.34 10.33 -19.57
CA ASP A 333 7.40 11.11 -20.22
C ASP A 333 8.20 11.92 -19.20
N LEU A 334 7.63 12.21 -18.02
CA LEU A 334 8.28 13.04 -17.00
C LEU A 334 9.28 12.27 -16.15
N ALA A 335 9.05 10.97 -15.92
CA ALA A 335 9.98 10.12 -15.18
C ALA A 335 9.92 8.64 -15.61
N SER A 336 11.05 7.94 -15.58
CA SER A 336 11.12 6.48 -15.67
C SER A 336 11.46 5.85 -14.32
N PHE A 337 10.81 4.74 -14.01
CA PHE A 337 11.26 3.82 -12.97
C PHE A 337 12.14 2.75 -13.61
N GLU A 338 13.37 2.64 -13.14
CA GLU A 338 14.44 1.80 -13.69
C GLU A 338 15.03 0.89 -12.61
N LEU A 339 15.29 -0.35 -13.02
CA LEU A 339 15.79 -1.40 -12.16
C LEU A 339 17.14 -1.87 -12.69
N TRP A 340 18.18 -1.62 -11.91
CA TRP A 340 19.57 -1.89 -12.28
C TRP A 340 20.10 -3.11 -11.53
N ARG A 341 21.15 -3.74 -12.08
CA ARG A 341 21.75 -4.94 -11.49
C ARG A 341 22.28 -4.66 -10.08
N THR A 342 22.04 -5.60 -9.17
CA THR A 342 22.73 -5.70 -7.87
C THR A 342 23.62 -6.95 -7.86
N ASN A 343 24.34 -7.17 -6.76
CA ASN A 343 25.11 -8.39 -6.54
C ASN A 343 24.22 -9.59 -6.15
N SER A 344 22.92 -9.40 -5.96
CA SER A 344 21.99 -10.44 -5.49
C SER A 344 20.65 -10.33 -6.23
N PRO A 345 20.61 -10.61 -7.55
CA PRO A 345 19.42 -10.41 -8.38
C PRO A 345 18.30 -11.45 -8.17
N GLY A 346 18.42 -12.33 -7.17
CA GLY A 346 17.48 -13.43 -6.96
C GLY A 346 17.35 -14.33 -8.18
N ASN A 347 16.11 -14.69 -8.53
CA ASN A 347 15.79 -15.54 -9.67
C ASN A 347 15.43 -14.73 -10.94
N LEU A 348 15.74 -13.42 -10.98
CA LEU A 348 15.44 -12.58 -12.14
C LEU A 348 16.12 -13.12 -13.41
N PRO A 349 15.44 -13.09 -14.57
CA PRO A 349 16.01 -13.57 -15.81
C PRO A 349 17.22 -12.72 -16.22
N VAL A 350 18.23 -13.36 -16.80
CA VAL A 350 19.42 -12.66 -17.32
C VAL A 350 19.05 -11.98 -18.65
N THR A 351 18.71 -10.70 -18.58
CA THR A 351 18.32 -9.87 -19.74
C THR A 351 19.19 -8.60 -19.82
N ALA A 352 18.96 -7.81 -20.88
CA ALA A 352 19.49 -6.45 -20.97
C ALA A 352 18.85 -5.56 -19.89
N LEU A 353 19.67 -4.70 -19.28
CA LEU A 353 19.28 -3.79 -18.20
C LEU A 353 19.45 -2.33 -18.66
N PRO A 354 18.76 -1.37 -18.01
CA PRO A 354 17.83 -1.56 -16.89
C PRO A 354 16.51 -2.21 -17.30
N PHE A 355 15.85 -2.92 -16.38
CA PHE A 355 14.41 -3.17 -16.57
C PHE A 355 13.66 -1.87 -16.33
N THR A 356 12.57 -1.70 -17.05
CA THR A 356 11.63 -0.59 -16.94
C THR A 356 10.21 -1.14 -16.77
N GLU A 357 9.25 -0.26 -16.55
CA GLU A 357 7.83 -0.61 -16.52
C GLU A 357 7.38 -1.42 -17.76
N ALA A 358 7.97 -1.16 -18.93
CA ALA A 358 7.65 -1.89 -20.16
C ALA A 358 7.99 -3.40 -20.08
N ASP A 359 8.86 -3.79 -19.17
CA ASP A 359 9.28 -5.18 -18.97
C ASP A 359 8.37 -5.94 -17.98
N PHE A 360 7.54 -5.24 -17.19
CA PHE A 360 6.69 -5.87 -16.17
C PHE A 360 5.70 -6.89 -16.76
N PRO A 361 5.04 -6.65 -17.91
CA PRO A 361 4.18 -7.66 -18.54
C PRO A 361 4.91 -8.96 -18.89
N ALA A 362 6.18 -8.88 -19.31
CA ALA A 362 6.95 -10.08 -19.64
C ALA A 362 7.36 -10.87 -18.39
N LEU A 363 7.78 -10.16 -17.33
CA LEU A 363 8.13 -10.75 -16.03
C LEU A 363 6.92 -11.44 -15.38
N THR A 364 5.77 -10.77 -15.38
CA THR A 364 4.52 -11.30 -14.83
C THR A 364 3.95 -12.46 -15.65
N ALA A 365 4.06 -12.42 -16.99
CA ALA A 365 3.68 -13.55 -17.84
C ALA A 365 4.57 -14.79 -17.61
N HIS A 366 5.88 -14.57 -17.40
CA HIS A 366 6.79 -15.65 -17.01
C HIS A 366 6.39 -16.24 -15.67
N ALA A 367 6.14 -15.40 -14.66
CA ALA A 367 5.71 -15.83 -13.33
C ALA A 367 4.43 -16.69 -13.38
N ALA A 368 3.42 -16.21 -14.12
CA ALA A 368 2.17 -16.94 -14.32
C ALA A 368 2.36 -18.29 -15.00
N ALA A 369 3.23 -18.35 -16.02
CA ALA A 369 3.51 -19.59 -16.74
C ALA A 369 4.24 -20.61 -15.85
N GLU A 370 5.12 -20.16 -14.96
CA GLU A 370 5.87 -21.05 -14.07
C GLU A 370 5.01 -21.54 -12.90
N ASP A 371 4.18 -20.69 -12.31
CA ASP A 371 3.21 -21.12 -11.30
C ASP A 371 2.21 -22.12 -11.89
N LYS A 372 1.78 -21.97 -13.16
CA LYS A 372 0.94 -22.99 -13.82
C LYS A 372 1.61 -24.36 -13.90
N LYS A 373 2.93 -24.43 -14.09
CA LYS A 373 3.68 -25.69 -14.15
C LYS A 373 3.95 -26.30 -12.79
N THR A 374 4.18 -25.45 -11.79
CA THR A 374 4.65 -25.87 -10.45
C THR A 374 3.53 -25.98 -9.42
N ALA A 375 2.35 -25.41 -9.70
CA ALA A 375 1.19 -25.51 -8.83
C ALA A 375 0.77 -26.96 -8.59
N PRO A 376 0.22 -27.28 -7.39
CA PRO A 376 -0.30 -28.61 -7.09
C PRO A 376 -1.32 -29.08 -8.13
N VAL A 377 -1.37 -30.40 -8.39
CA VAL A 377 -2.28 -31.01 -9.39
C VAL A 377 -3.75 -30.65 -9.16
N SER A 378 -4.16 -30.42 -7.90
CA SER A 378 -5.49 -29.95 -7.54
C SER A 378 -5.84 -28.57 -8.13
N VAL A 379 -4.84 -27.70 -8.30
CA VAL A 379 -4.96 -26.38 -8.90
C VAL A 379 -4.92 -26.47 -10.42
N GLN A 380 -4.01 -27.28 -10.98
CA GLN A 380 -3.81 -27.43 -12.43
C GLN A 380 -5.05 -27.97 -13.17
N ARG A 381 -5.88 -28.79 -12.50
CA ARG A 381 -7.09 -29.37 -13.11
C ARG A 381 -8.28 -28.40 -13.22
N ASN A 382 -8.23 -27.26 -12.51
CA ASN A 382 -9.32 -26.29 -12.42
C ASN A 382 -8.97 -24.93 -13.09
N GLN A 383 -7.87 -24.87 -13.86
CA GLN A 383 -7.38 -23.67 -14.56
C GLN A 383 -7.67 -23.70 -16.07
#